data_AF-A0A1H8K3C3-F1
#
_entry.id   AF-A0A1H8K3C3-F1
#
_cell.length_a   1.000
_cell.length_b   1.000
_cell.length_c   1.000
_cell.angle_alpha   90.00
_cell.angle_beta   90.00
_cell.angle_gamma   90.00
#
_symmetry.space_group_name_H-M   'P 1'
#
loop_
_entity.id
_entity.type
_entity.pdbx_description
1 polymer ?
#
loop_
_entity_poly.entity_id
_entity_poly.type
_entity_poly.pdbx_seq_one_letter_code
_entity_poly.pdbx_strand_id
1 'polypeptide(L)'
;MDSIEPFERIGAVLRQADASGKRLVPLATPIRDGVIRDRPSERTRIQDRILGDDFEYVRHCAGTHVHVEQSSGDEIDQLNTLIALDPALALVNSSPYFRGRRLAAGARSKLYRWLAYDDLPHQGRLWRYLDEREGWTRRLERRYEEFERAASEAGVDRRAVAANFDPESAVWTPVQLRDRFGTVEWRSPDTALPSQVVRLADAVATVATDAADVPVRIGDEAGRVTDREIVLPTFETVIEHVNAAIRDGLESNAVRSYLERMGFEVGAYEPLAHDIDGEGAVTPEQARQYRLEQTDRLERDVTRTQVVGDD
;
A
#
# COMPACT_ATOMS: atom_id res chain seq x y z
N MET A 1 17.63 -4.75 13.10
CA MET A 1 16.22 -5.07 13.40
C MET A 1 16.10 -6.57 13.30
N ASP A 2 15.66 -7.28 14.35
CA ASP A 2 15.51 -8.74 14.27
C ASP A 2 14.43 -9.06 13.23
N SER A 3 14.85 -9.31 12.00
CA SER A 3 14.00 -9.70 10.89
C SER A 3 13.30 -11.04 11.13
N ILE A 4 13.52 -11.68 12.28
CA ILE A 4 12.99 -12.99 12.66
C ILE A 4 11.52 -12.90 13.14
N GLU A 5 11.16 -11.85 13.89
CA GLU A 5 9.83 -11.77 14.53
C GLU A 5 8.64 -11.80 13.53
N PRO A 6 8.66 -11.08 12.40
CA PRO A 6 7.57 -11.16 11.42
C PRO A 6 7.40 -12.57 10.82
N PHE A 7 8.50 -13.26 10.53
CA PHE A 7 8.46 -14.59 9.91
C PHE A 7 8.01 -15.66 10.91
N GLU A 8 8.41 -15.56 12.18
CA GLU A 8 7.91 -16.44 13.23
C GLU A 8 6.40 -16.33 13.40
N ARG A 9 5.87 -15.10 13.45
CA ARG A 9 4.43 -14.83 13.57
C ARG A 9 3.68 -15.39 12.36
N ILE A 10 4.17 -15.16 11.14
CA ILE A 10 3.56 -15.70 9.92
C ILE A 10 3.63 -17.23 9.91
N GLY A 11 4.77 -17.81 10.28
CA GLY A 11 4.94 -19.26 10.41
C GLY A 11 3.98 -19.89 11.42
N ALA A 12 3.71 -19.23 12.55
CA ALA A 12 2.70 -19.68 13.51
C ALA A 12 1.29 -19.66 12.92
N VAL A 13 0.94 -18.62 12.16
CA VAL A 13 -0.36 -18.53 11.48
C VAL A 13 -0.50 -19.59 10.39
N LEU A 14 0.55 -19.87 9.62
CA LEU A 14 0.57 -20.94 8.61
C LEU A 14 0.31 -22.31 9.25
N ARG A 15 0.99 -22.63 10.37
CA ARG A 15 0.74 -23.87 11.12
C ARG A 15 -0.71 -23.98 11.61
N GLN A 16 -1.25 -22.89 12.15
CA GLN A 16 -2.64 -22.87 12.62
C GLN A 16 -3.66 -23.01 11.48
N ALA A 17 -3.35 -22.42 10.32
CA ALA A 17 -4.18 -22.54 9.13
C ALA A 17 -4.20 -24.01 8.66
N ASP A 18 -3.04 -24.67 8.58
CA ASP A 18 -2.94 -26.08 8.21
C ASP A 18 -3.71 -26.99 9.17
N ALA A 19 -3.55 -26.79 10.49
CA ALA A 19 -4.30 -27.52 11.52
C ALA A 19 -5.83 -27.35 11.39
N SER A 20 -6.28 -26.27 10.75
CA SER A 20 -7.70 -25.97 10.49
C SER A 20 -8.16 -26.36 9.09
N GLY A 21 -7.34 -27.04 8.28
CA GLY A 21 -7.63 -27.37 6.88
C GLY A 21 -7.73 -26.14 5.98
N LYS A 22 -7.02 -25.06 6.32
CA LYS A 22 -6.98 -23.78 5.60
C LYS A 22 -5.57 -23.50 5.09
N ARG A 23 -5.47 -22.47 4.25
CA ARG A 23 -4.22 -21.96 3.66
C ARG A 23 -4.25 -20.43 3.64
N LEU A 24 -3.07 -19.81 3.65
CA LEU A 24 -2.91 -18.37 3.46
C LEU A 24 -2.44 -18.08 2.04
N VAL A 25 -2.97 -17.02 1.45
CA VAL A 25 -2.66 -16.61 0.08
C VAL A 25 -2.06 -15.20 0.13
N PRO A 26 -0.84 -14.97 -0.39
CA PRO A 26 -0.15 -13.68 -0.34
C PRO A 26 -0.58 -12.74 -1.49
N LEU A 27 -1.89 -12.59 -1.72
CA LEU A 27 -2.43 -11.76 -2.81
C LEU A 27 -3.29 -10.63 -2.28
N ALA A 28 -3.12 -9.45 -2.85
CA ALA A 28 -3.78 -8.23 -2.38
C ALA A 28 -5.24 -8.08 -2.80
N THR A 29 -5.70 -8.83 -3.80
CA THR A 29 -7.11 -8.91 -4.18
C THR A 29 -7.56 -10.37 -4.31
N PRO A 30 -8.84 -10.67 -4.07
CA PRO A 30 -9.42 -11.94 -4.50
C PRO A 30 -9.36 -12.02 -6.03
N ILE A 31 -8.69 -13.06 -6.55
CA ILE A 31 -8.56 -13.27 -8.00
C ILE A 31 -9.92 -13.31 -8.69
N ARG A 32 -10.93 -13.90 -8.03
CA ARG A 32 -12.27 -14.13 -8.57
C ARG A 32 -13.34 -13.78 -7.53
N ASP A 33 -14.55 -13.53 -8.03
CA ASP A 33 -15.75 -13.29 -7.24
C ASP A 33 -16.11 -14.48 -6.33
N GLY A 34 -16.76 -14.16 -5.21
CA GLY A 34 -17.19 -15.13 -4.21
C GLY A 34 -17.75 -14.42 -2.98
N VAL A 35 -18.52 -15.13 -2.16
CA VAL A 35 -19.09 -14.56 -0.93
C VAL A 35 -18.00 -14.51 0.15
N ILE A 36 -17.44 -13.34 0.39
CA ILE A 36 -16.55 -13.08 1.51
C ILE A 36 -17.39 -12.40 2.60
N ARG A 37 -17.50 -13.06 3.76
CA ARG A 37 -18.29 -12.54 4.87
C ARG A 37 -17.53 -11.45 5.58
N ASP A 38 -18.21 -10.32 5.79
CA ASP A 38 -17.71 -9.28 6.65
C ASP A 38 -17.68 -9.68 8.11
N ARG A 39 -16.69 -9.14 8.81
CA ARG A 39 -16.69 -9.10 10.27
C ARG A 39 -17.58 -7.91 10.69
N PRO A 40 -18.54 -8.10 11.61
CA PRO A 40 -19.37 -7.00 12.08
C PRO A 40 -18.51 -5.86 12.66
N SER A 41 -18.72 -4.64 12.16
CA SER A 41 -18.01 -3.44 12.59
C SER A 41 -18.83 -2.20 12.21
N GLU A 42 -19.01 -1.29 13.17
CA GLU A 42 -19.73 -0.05 12.92
C GLU A 42 -18.95 0.87 11.97
N ARG A 43 -17.61 0.83 12.01
CA ARG A 43 -16.75 1.50 11.01
C ARG A 43 -17.06 1.03 9.59
N THR A 44 -17.12 -0.29 9.40
CA THR A 44 -17.43 -0.89 8.09
C THR A 44 -18.83 -0.48 7.63
N ARG A 45 -19.82 -0.49 8.54
CA ARG A 45 -21.19 -0.06 8.23
C ARG A 45 -21.27 1.41 7.83
N ILE A 46 -20.51 2.29 8.49
CA ILE A 46 -20.47 3.72 8.16
C ILE A 46 -19.89 3.91 6.76
N GLN A 47 -18.77 3.25 6.45
CA GLN A 47 -18.15 3.34 5.11
C GLN A 47 -19.05 2.78 4.01
N ASP A 48 -19.71 1.64 4.26
CA ASP A 48 -20.68 1.03 3.35
C ASP A 48 -21.83 1.99 3.03
N ARG A 49 -22.32 2.74 4.02
CA ARG A 49 -23.36 3.77 3.79
C ARG A 49 -22.86 4.98 2.99
N ILE A 50 -21.61 5.39 3.19
CA ILE A 50 -21.03 6.57 2.53
C ILE A 50 -20.68 6.26 1.08
N LEU A 51 -20.02 5.13 0.83
CA LEU A 51 -19.50 4.74 -0.48
C LEU A 51 -20.51 3.92 -1.30
N GLY A 52 -21.53 3.35 -0.65
CA GLY A 52 -22.51 2.49 -1.31
C GLY A 52 -21.84 1.31 -2.01
N ASP A 53 -22.26 1.06 -3.26
CA ASP A 53 -21.77 -0.07 -4.06
C ASP A 53 -20.25 0.00 -4.33
N ASP A 54 -19.65 1.19 -4.30
CA ASP A 54 -18.20 1.37 -4.54
C ASP A 54 -17.34 0.86 -3.38
N PHE A 55 -17.91 0.67 -2.19
CA PHE A 55 -17.18 0.12 -1.05
C PHE A 55 -16.62 -1.28 -1.34
N GLU A 56 -17.32 -2.01 -2.19
CA GLU A 56 -16.98 -3.35 -2.63
C GLU A 56 -15.61 -3.44 -3.33
N TYR A 57 -15.13 -2.35 -3.91
CA TYR A 57 -13.78 -2.30 -4.52
C TYR A 57 -12.67 -2.45 -3.47
N VAL A 58 -12.90 -2.03 -2.21
CA VAL A 58 -11.85 -1.97 -1.17
C VAL A 58 -12.09 -2.95 -0.03
N ARG A 59 -13.32 -3.42 0.14
CA ARG A 59 -13.79 -4.29 1.24
C ARG A 59 -12.94 -5.54 1.49
N HIS A 60 -12.39 -6.13 0.44
CA HIS A 60 -11.69 -7.41 0.48
C HIS A 60 -10.25 -7.35 -0.02
N CYS A 61 -9.68 -6.15 -0.07
CA CYS A 61 -8.29 -5.95 -0.42
C CYS A 61 -7.37 -6.15 0.81
N ALA A 62 -6.14 -6.60 0.56
CA ALA A 62 -5.11 -6.75 1.59
C ALA A 62 -3.84 -5.98 1.17
N GLY A 63 -3.26 -5.24 2.11
CA GLY A 63 -2.10 -4.40 1.88
C GLY A 63 -1.09 -4.49 3.01
N THR A 64 0.11 -4.04 2.72
CA THR A 64 1.15 -3.81 3.71
C THR A 64 1.29 -2.31 3.95
N HIS A 65 1.38 -1.92 5.22
CA HIS A 65 1.73 -0.57 5.62
C HIS A 65 3.12 -0.57 6.25
N VAL A 66 3.98 0.34 5.82
CA VAL A 66 5.32 0.56 6.37
C VAL A 66 5.27 1.82 7.23
N HIS A 67 5.72 1.71 8.48
CA HIS A 67 5.81 2.83 9.41
C HIS A 67 7.28 3.16 9.64
N VAL A 68 7.68 4.39 9.32
CA VAL A 68 9.01 4.94 9.60
C VAL A 68 8.87 5.94 10.73
N GLU A 69 9.73 5.89 11.74
CA GLU A 69 9.69 6.85 12.86
C GLU A 69 9.91 8.29 12.35
N GLN A 70 9.16 9.23 12.93
CA GLN A 70 9.30 10.65 12.63
C GLN A 70 10.61 11.19 13.20
N SER A 71 11.41 11.83 12.34
CA SER A 71 12.55 12.64 12.74
C SER A 71 12.07 14.06 13.08
N SER A 72 12.27 14.47 14.33
CA SER A 72 11.75 15.74 14.81
C SER A 72 12.40 16.92 14.09
N GLY A 73 11.59 17.71 13.39
CA GLY A 73 12.05 18.85 12.56
C GLY A 73 12.08 18.54 11.07
N ASP A 74 12.16 17.26 10.70
CA ASP A 74 12.33 16.80 9.32
C ASP A 74 11.13 15.99 8.81
N GLU A 75 10.01 15.98 9.56
CA GLU A 75 8.85 15.14 9.26
C GLU A 75 8.27 15.42 7.86
N ILE A 76 8.42 16.65 7.36
CA ILE A 76 7.94 17.05 6.05
C ILE A 76 8.84 16.55 4.93
N ASP A 77 10.14 16.52 5.15
CA ASP A 77 11.09 15.96 4.19
C ASP A 77 10.95 14.44 4.12
N GLN A 78 10.73 13.77 5.25
CA GLN A 78 10.36 12.35 5.27
C GLN A 78 9.04 12.09 4.55
N LEU A 79 8.00 12.90 4.81
CA LEU A 79 6.70 12.80 4.16
C LEU A 79 6.82 12.95 2.64
N ASN A 80 7.48 14.00 2.18
CA ASN A 80 7.67 14.28 0.76
C ASN A 80 8.52 13.21 0.08
N THR A 81 9.54 12.70 0.77
CA THR A 81 10.34 11.57 0.30
C THR A 81 9.46 10.33 0.10
N LEU A 82 8.66 9.92 1.09
CA LEU A 82 7.75 8.78 0.95
C LEU A 82 6.68 8.99 -0.14
N ILE A 83 6.23 10.23 -0.37
CA ILE A 83 5.36 10.56 -1.52
C ILE A 83 6.09 10.28 -2.84
N ALA A 84 7.36 10.66 -2.96
CA ALA A 84 8.16 10.39 -4.16
C ALA A 84 8.48 8.90 -4.34
N LEU A 85 8.63 8.14 -3.26
CA LEU A 85 8.88 6.70 -3.31
C LEU A 85 7.63 5.87 -3.59
N ASP A 86 6.45 6.48 -3.66
CA ASP A 86 5.19 5.75 -3.87
C ASP A 86 5.15 4.79 -5.09
N PRO A 87 5.81 5.07 -6.24
CA PRO A 87 5.96 4.11 -7.34
C PRO A 87 6.62 2.78 -6.93
N ALA A 88 7.32 2.71 -5.81
CA ALA A 88 7.96 1.50 -5.29
C ALA A 88 6.95 0.40 -4.93
N LEU A 89 5.64 0.71 -4.87
CA LEU A 89 4.59 -0.31 -4.79
C LEU A 89 4.72 -1.38 -5.89
N ALA A 90 5.25 -1.00 -7.07
CA ALA A 90 5.44 -1.91 -8.19
C ALA A 90 6.37 -3.09 -7.87
N LEU A 91 7.29 -2.93 -6.92
CA LEU A 91 8.26 -3.95 -6.53
C LEU A 91 7.61 -5.17 -5.86
N VAL A 92 6.37 -5.03 -5.38
CA VAL A 92 5.65 -6.10 -4.68
C VAL A 92 4.20 -6.25 -5.12
N ASN A 93 3.85 -5.75 -6.31
CA ASN A 93 2.52 -5.95 -6.90
C ASN A 93 2.14 -7.43 -6.88
N SER A 94 0.96 -7.75 -6.32
CA SER A 94 0.47 -9.12 -6.19
C SER A 94 -0.98 -9.28 -6.65
N SER A 95 -1.59 -8.22 -7.17
CA SER A 95 -3.02 -8.17 -7.45
C SER A 95 -3.35 -7.81 -8.90
N PRO A 96 -3.13 -8.66 -9.92
CA PRO A 96 -3.49 -8.27 -11.28
C PRO A 96 -5.00 -8.30 -11.58
N TYR A 97 -5.80 -8.92 -10.72
CA TYR A 97 -7.21 -9.25 -10.98
C TYR A 97 -8.18 -8.57 -10.01
N PHE A 98 -9.40 -8.33 -10.50
CA PHE A 98 -10.58 -8.06 -9.67
C PHE A 98 -11.78 -8.80 -10.28
N ARG A 99 -12.48 -9.61 -9.46
CA ARG A 99 -13.66 -10.38 -9.88
C ARG A 99 -13.43 -11.22 -11.16
N GLY A 100 -12.27 -11.84 -11.26
CA GLY A 100 -11.90 -12.74 -12.36
C GLY A 100 -11.47 -12.02 -13.63
N ARG A 101 -11.38 -10.68 -13.64
CA ARG A 101 -10.94 -9.89 -14.79
C ARG A 101 -9.61 -9.21 -14.50
N ARG A 102 -8.67 -9.30 -15.46
CA ARG A 102 -7.40 -8.58 -15.40
C ARG A 102 -7.66 -7.07 -15.42
N LEU A 103 -7.10 -6.33 -14.47
CA LEU A 103 -7.41 -4.92 -14.28
C LEU A 103 -6.20 -3.99 -14.47
N ALA A 104 -5.06 -4.34 -13.89
CA ALA A 104 -3.79 -3.61 -13.87
C ALA A 104 -2.76 -4.45 -13.09
N ALA A 105 -1.45 -4.24 -13.23
CA ALA A 105 -0.45 -4.95 -12.42
C ALA A 105 -0.70 -4.82 -10.90
N GLY A 106 -1.10 -3.63 -10.44
CA GLY A 106 -1.54 -3.34 -9.07
C GLY A 106 -3.04 -3.00 -9.01
N ALA A 107 -3.91 -4.00 -9.19
CA ALA A 107 -5.37 -3.79 -9.16
C ALA A 107 -5.83 -3.23 -7.82
N ARG A 108 -5.26 -3.65 -6.68
CA ARG A 108 -5.61 -3.06 -5.37
C ARG A 108 -5.42 -1.55 -5.37
N SER A 109 -4.28 -1.05 -5.82
CA SER A 109 -4.02 0.39 -5.86
C SER A 109 -4.97 1.11 -6.81
N LYS A 110 -5.30 0.51 -7.97
CA LYS A 110 -6.32 1.04 -8.89
C LYS A 110 -7.71 1.10 -8.24
N LEU A 111 -8.13 0.03 -7.55
CA LEU A 111 -9.41 -0.06 -6.86
C LEU A 111 -9.54 1.01 -5.78
N TYR A 112 -8.53 1.13 -4.90
CA TYR A 112 -8.51 2.16 -3.86
C TYR A 112 -8.47 3.57 -4.44
N ARG A 113 -7.54 3.86 -5.35
CA ARG A 113 -7.21 5.26 -5.66
C ARG A 113 -8.13 5.86 -6.73
N TRP A 114 -8.69 5.03 -7.61
CA TRP A 114 -9.41 5.50 -8.79
C TRP A 114 -10.87 5.07 -8.86
N LEU A 115 -11.29 4.03 -8.12
CA LEU A 115 -12.66 3.52 -8.20
C LEU A 115 -13.43 3.78 -6.90
N ALA A 116 -12.95 3.24 -5.77
CA ALA A 116 -13.70 3.26 -4.51
C ALA A 116 -13.96 4.65 -3.93
N TYR A 117 -13.08 5.59 -4.23
CA TYR A 117 -13.14 6.97 -3.72
C TYR A 117 -13.22 7.97 -4.87
N ASP A 118 -13.85 7.62 -6.01
CA ASP A 118 -13.92 8.56 -7.14
C ASP A 118 -14.77 9.79 -6.79
N ASP A 119 -15.86 9.59 -6.04
CA ASP A 119 -16.70 10.67 -5.48
C ASP A 119 -16.08 11.36 -4.25
N LEU A 120 -15.01 10.78 -3.70
CA LEU A 120 -14.25 11.28 -2.55
C LEU A 120 -12.74 11.26 -2.86
N PRO A 121 -12.29 11.95 -3.94
CA PRO A 121 -10.95 11.74 -4.50
C PRO A 121 -9.85 12.18 -3.54
N HIS A 122 -10.15 13.11 -2.64
CA HIS A 122 -9.19 13.60 -1.66
C HIS A 122 -8.99 12.64 -0.48
N GLN A 123 -9.82 11.61 -0.36
CA GLN A 123 -9.74 10.59 0.69
C GLN A 123 -8.84 9.42 0.27
N GLY A 124 -8.71 9.11 -1.03
CA GLY A 124 -7.96 7.93 -1.52
C GLY A 124 -6.74 8.19 -2.40
N ARG A 125 -6.61 9.39 -3.00
CA ARG A 125 -5.49 9.70 -3.92
C ARG A 125 -4.25 10.18 -3.17
N LEU A 126 -3.08 10.01 -3.80
CA LEU A 126 -1.81 10.57 -3.32
C LEU A 126 -1.91 12.10 -3.25
N TRP A 127 -1.41 12.68 -2.15
CA TRP A 127 -1.42 14.13 -1.96
C TRP A 127 -0.11 14.76 -2.41
N ARG A 128 -0.22 16.01 -2.89
CA ARG A 128 0.93 16.85 -3.26
C ARG A 128 1.89 17.01 -2.09
N TYR A 129 3.14 17.32 -2.40
CA TYR A 129 4.11 17.75 -1.41
C TYR A 129 3.60 18.88 -0.52
N LEU A 130 4.26 19.01 0.62
CA LEU A 130 4.02 20.05 1.62
C LEU A 130 5.30 20.76 1.95
N ASP A 131 5.21 22.05 2.25
CA ASP A 131 6.33 22.82 2.76
C ASP A 131 6.36 22.79 4.30
N GLU A 132 5.21 22.62 4.95
CA GLU A 132 5.07 22.76 6.40
C GLU A 132 4.02 21.79 7.00
N ARG A 133 4.27 21.36 8.24
CA ARG A 133 3.40 20.46 9.02
C ARG A 133 2.00 21.01 9.27
N GLU A 134 1.87 22.32 9.48
CA GLU A 134 0.53 22.93 9.64
C GLU A 134 -0.33 22.73 8.39
N GLY A 135 0.29 22.69 7.21
CA GLY A 135 -0.36 22.34 5.96
C GLY A 135 -0.96 20.93 5.96
N TRP A 136 -0.31 19.98 6.63
CA TRP A 136 -0.82 18.61 6.81
C TRP A 136 -2.06 18.59 7.71
N THR A 137 -1.99 19.19 8.90
CA THR A 137 -3.13 19.25 9.85
C THR A 137 -4.37 19.87 9.22
N ARG A 138 -4.21 21.02 8.54
CA ARG A 138 -5.31 21.67 7.83
C ARG A 138 -5.89 20.82 6.71
N ARG A 139 -5.08 19.97 6.05
CA ARG A 139 -5.60 19.02 5.05
C ARG A 139 -6.44 17.95 5.75
N LEU A 140 -5.95 17.32 6.81
CA LEU A 140 -6.70 16.29 7.55
C LEU A 140 -8.06 16.81 8.06
N GLU A 141 -8.08 17.99 8.69
CA GLU A 141 -9.31 18.59 9.22
C GLU A 141 -10.37 18.79 8.12
N ARG A 142 -9.99 19.40 6.99
CA ARG A 142 -10.91 19.59 5.85
C ARG A 142 -11.44 18.28 5.28
N ARG A 143 -10.60 17.23 5.22
CA ARG A 143 -11.03 15.91 4.73
C ARG A 143 -11.97 15.23 5.71
N TYR A 144 -11.75 15.41 7.01
CA TYR A 144 -12.65 14.93 8.04
C TYR A 144 -14.01 15.62 7.95
N GLU A 145 -14.05 16.95 7.74
CA GLU A 145 -15.31 17.69 7.51
C GLU A 145 -16.06 17.23 6.26
N GLU A 146 -15.34 16.94 5.17
CA GLU A 146 -15.91 16.32 3.96
C GLU A 146 -16.53 14.95 4.26
N PHE A 147 -15.81 14.12 5.03
CA PHE A 147 -16.29 12.80 5.43
C PHE A 147 -17.52 12.90 6.35
N GLU A 148 -17.55 13.81 7.33
CA GLU A 148 -18.73 14.05 8.18
C GLU A 148 -19.95 14.48 7.35
N ARG A 149 -19.75 15.34 6.35
CA ARG A 149 -20.83 15.77 5.45
C ARG A 149 -21.36 14.62 4.60
N ALA A 150 -20.48 13.84 3.98
CA ALA A 150 -20.87 12.66 3.20
C ALA A 150 -21.61 11.63 4.09
N ALA A 151 -21.16 11.43 5.32
CA ALA A 151 -21.84 10.60 6.30
C ALA A 151 -23.26 11.13 6.63
N SER A 152 -23.41 12.43 6.83
CA SER A 152 -24.71 13.06 7.09
C SER A 152 -25.67 12.91 5.90
N GLU A 153 -25.18 13.10 4.68
CA GLU A 153 -25.97 12.93 3.44
C GLU A 153 -26.40 11.48 3.25
N ALA A 154 -25.54 10.52 3.64
CA ALA A 154 -25.86 9.10 3.69
C ALA A 154 -26.78 8.71 4.88
N GLY A 155 -27.16 9.66 5.73
CA GLY A 155 -28.04 9.49 6.89
C GLY A 155 -27.38 8.79 8.09
N VAL A 156 -26.05 8.86 8.21
CA VAL A 156 -25.28 8.36 9.35
C VAL A 156 -25.32 9.40 10.48
N ASP A 157 -25.55 8.93 11.70
CA ASP A 157 -25.54 9.81 12.87
C ASP A 157 -24.13 10.36 13.15
N ARG A 158 -24.04 11.67 13.41
CA ARG A 158 -22.75 12.33 13.65
C ARG A 158 -22.03 11.77 14.87
N ARG A 159 -22.75 11.35 15.92
CA ARG A 159 -22.10 10.75 17.11
C ARG A 159 -21.52 9.38 16.76
N ALA A 160 -22.18 8.61 15.89
CA ALA A 160 -21.64 7.36 15.40
C ALA A 160 -20.34 7.59 14.60
N VAL A 161 -20.28 8.63 13.76
CA VAL A 161 -19.03 9.02 13.06
C VAL A 161 -17.93 9.37 14.07
N ALA A 162 -18.18 10.31 14.98
CA ALA A 162 -17.19 10.77 15.94
C ALA A 162 -16.72 9.68 16.93
N ALA A 163 -17.57 8.69 17.23
CA ALA A 163 -17.21 7.55 18.08
C ALA A 163 -16.30 6.53 17.37
N ASN A 164 -16.31 6.55 16.04
CA ASN A 164 -15.64 5.53 15.23
C ASN A 164 -14.47 6.08 14.42
N PHE A 165 -14.45 7.37 14.07
CA PHE A 165 -13.47 8.00 13.21
C PHE A 165 -12.90 9.27 13.86
N ASP A 166 -11.66 9.54 13.50
CA ASP A 166 -10.92 10.77 13.78
C ASP A 166 -10.32 11.29 12.45
N PRO A 167 -9.71 12.49 12.41
CA PRO A 167 -9.15 13.02 11.18
C PRO A 167 -8.12 12.10 10.52
N GLU A 168 -7.28 11.39 11.29
CA GLU A 168 -6.29 10.46 10.72
C GLU A 168 -6.94 9.21 10.11
N SER A 169 -8.03 8.71 10.70
CA SER A 169 -8.65 7.44 10.31
C SER A 169 -9.84 7.58 9.36
N ALA A 170 -10.18 8.81 8.98
CA ALA A 170 -11.16 9.16 7.94
C ALA A 170 -10.51 9.44 6.57
N VAL A 171 -9.19 9.27 6.45
CA VAL A 171 -8.45 9.36 5.19
C VAL A 171 -7.69 8.07 4.88
N TRP A 172 -7.67 7.71 3.61
CA TRP A 172 -7.01 6.52 3.05
C TRP A 172 -5.94 6.89 2.02
N THR A 173 -5.34 8.07 2.19
CA THR A 173 -4.21 8.52 1.36
C THR A 173 -3.03 7.54 1.49
N PRO A 174 -2.28 7.29 0.40
CA PRO A 174 -1.10 6.44 0.36
C PRO A 174 0.01 6.74 1.39
N VAL A 175 0.22 8.02 1.72
CA VAL A 175 1.27 8.45 2.65
C VAL A 175 0.67 9.39 3.68
N GLN A 176 0.98 9.17 4.95
CA GLN A 176 0.33 9.85 6.06
C GLN A 176 1.26 10.08 7.24
N LEU A 177 1.31 11.32 7.77
CA LEU A 177 1.84 11.56 9.11
C LEU A 177 0.87 10.99 10.15
N ARG A 178 1.39 10.19 11.08
CA ARG A 178 0.65 9.57 12.18
C ARG A 178 1.15 10.12 13.51
N ASP A 179 0.48 11.14 14.02
CA ASP A 179 0.81 11.74 15.32
C ASP A 179 0.59 10.73 16.45
N ARG A 180 -0.44 9.89 16.33
CA ARG A 180 -0.75 8.84 17.32
C ARG A 180 0.40 7.85 17.53
N PHE A 181 1.18 7.57 16.49
CA PHE A 181 2.26 6.59 16.51
C PHE A 181 3.66 7.22 16.46
N GLY A 182 3.76 8.52 16.16
CA GLY A 182 5.04 9.18 15.93
C GLY A 182 5.74 8.67 14.66
N THR A 183 4.99 8.33 13.61
CA THR A 183 5.52 7.73 12.39
C THR A 183 5.04 8.44 11.12
N VAL A 184 5.78 8.31 10.03
CA VAL A 184 5.27 8.51 8.67
C VAL A 184 4.89 7.14 8.11
N GLU A 185 3.62 6.97 7.75
CA GLU A 185 3.06 5.71 7.27
C GLU A 185 2.94 5.72 5.75
N TRP A 186 3.47 4.69 5.09
CA TRP A 186 3.28 4.40 3.66
C TRP A 186 2.42 3.14 3.48
N ARG A 187 1.31 3.27 2.75
CA ARG A 187 0.18 2.30 2.75
C ARG A 187 -0.05 1.60 1.41
N SER A 188 0.81 1.89 0.45
CA SER A 188 0.65 1.54 -0.96
C SER A 188 0.98 0.10 -1.31
N PRO A 189 2.01 -0.54 -0.72
CA PRO A 189 2.38 -1.90 -1.07
C PRO A 189 1.23 -2.88 -0.89
N ASP A 190 1.10 -3.78 -1.84
CA ASP A 190 0.26 -4.96 -1.71
C ASP A 190 0.74 -5.86 -0.57
N THR A 191 -0.15 -6.70 -0.05
CA THR A 191 0.34 -7.89 0.65
C THR A 191 1.07 -8.76 -0.37
N ALA A 192 2.23 -9.29 -0.02
CA ALA A 192 3.09 -10.07 -0.91
C ALA A 192 3.90 -11.07 -0.09
N LEU A 193 4.95 -11.63 -0.69
CA LEU A 193 5.86 -12.52 0.03
C LEU A 193 6.57 -11.75 1.17
N PRO A 194 6.60 -12.29 2.40
CA PRO A 194 7.24 -11.65 3.54
C PRO A 194 8.68 -11.20 3.28
N SER A 195 9.50 -12.00 2.61
CA SER A 195 10.88 -11.63 2.27
C SER A 195 10.97 -10.37 1.40
N GLN A 196 10.09 -10.23 0.41
CA GLN A 196 10.04 -9.07 -0.47
C GLN A 196 9.48 -7.85 0.25
N VAL A 197 8.49 -8.04 1.11
CA VAL A 197 7.91 -6.96 1.93
C VAL A 197 8.93 -6.40 2.90
N VAL A 198 9.67 -7.25 3.62
CA VAL A 198 10.70 -6.81 4.58
C VAL A 198 11.83 -6.09 3.85
N ARG A 199 12.29 -6.61 2.70
CA ARG A 199 13.29 -5.93 1.86
C ARG A 199 12.81 -4.55 1.41
N LEU A 200 11.57 -4.44 0.96
CA LEU A 200 10.98 -3.17 0.54
C LEU A 200 10.89 -2.19 1.71
N ALA A 201 10.42 -2.66 2.88
CA ALA A 201 10.30 -1.85 4.08
C ALA A 201 11.67 -1.30 4.52
N ASP A 202 12.72 -2.12 4.48
CA ASP A 202 14.09 -1.73 4.81
C ASP A 202 14.65 -0.66 3.84
N ALA A 203 14.47 -0.87 2.54
CA ALA A 203 14.90 0.10 1.52
C ALA A 203 14.17 1.44 1.66
N VAL A 204 12.85 1.41 1.88
CA VAL A 204 12.04 2.63 2.07
C VAL A 204 12.40 3.33 3.37
N ALA A 205 12.57 2.59 4.47
CA ALA A 205 12.97 3.15 5.74
C ALA A 205 14.34 3.81 5.64
N THR A 206 15.30 3.18 4.97
CA THR A 206 16.63 3.76 4.73
C THR A 206 16.55 5.13 4.07
N VAL A 207 15.89 5.22 2.91
CA VAL A 207 15.78 6.50 2.18
C VAL A 207 14.99 7.56 2.96
N ALA A 208 13.95 7.14 3.70
CA ALA A 208 13.15 8.06 4.52
C ALA A 208 13.89 8.51 5.80
N THR A 209 14.79 7.70 6.34
CA THR A 209 15.67 8.11 7.44
C THR A 209 16.75 9.05 6.93
N ASP A 210 17.39 8.75 5.79
CA ASP A 210 18.40 9.60 5.17
C ASP A 210 17.85 11.01 4.86
N ALA A 211 16.56 11.13 4.57
CA ALA A 211 15.89 12.42 4.36
C ALA A 211 15.95 13.37 5.57
N ALA A 212 16.27 12.88 6.77
CA ALA A 212 16.54 13.73 7.94
C ALA A 212 18.01 14.13 8.06
N ASP A 213 18.92 13.41 7.39
CA ASP A 213 20.37 13.59 7.51
C ASP A 213 20.98 14.36 6.33
N VAL A 214 20.35 14.31 5.15
CA VAL A 214 20.82 15.01 3.94
C VAL A 214 19.78 16.01 3.43
N PRO A 215 20.22 17.09 2.76
CA PRO A 215 19.30 18.06 2.16
C PRO A 215 18.30 17.40 1.21
N VAL A 216 17.01 17.67 1.44
CA VAL A 216 15.93 17.31 0.53
C VAL A 216 15.50 18.55 -0.26
N ARG A 217 15.35 18.40 -1.57
CA ARG A 217 14.80 19.46 -2.41
C ARG A 217 13.90 18.92 -3.51
N ILE A 218 12.89 19.69 -3.85
CA ILE A 218 12.04 19.46 -5.03
C ILE A 218 12.62 20.30 -6.16
N GLY A 219 12.87 19.73 -7.34
CA GLY A 219 13.27 20.61 -8.45
C GLY A 219 13.85 20.02 -9.72
N ASP A 220 13.74 18.71 -9.95
CA ASP A 220 13.98 18.18 -11.30
C ASP A 220 12.84 17.27 -11.77
N GLU A 221 12.93 16.76 -13.00
CA GLU A 221 11.96 15.81 -13.57
C GLU A 221 12.40 14.36 -13.38
N ALA A 222 13.58 14.11 -12.81
CA ALA A 222 14.20 12.78 -12.84
C ALA A 222 14.07 12.04 -11.50
N GLY A 223 14.20 12.78 -10.40
CA GLY A 223 14.43 12.23 -9.06
C GLY A 223 15.79 11.57 -8.93
N ARG A 224 16.43 11.70 -7.75
CA ARG A 224 17.59 10.89 -7.37
C ARG A 224 17.82 10.87 -5.86
N VAL A 225 18.39 9.77 -5.39
CA VAL A 225 18.94 9.62 -4.04
C VAL A 225 20.44 9.42 -4.13
N THR A 226 21.20 10.14 -3.32
CA THR A 226 22.66 10.01 -3.19
C THR A 226 23.07 10.23 -1.75
N ASP A 227 24.29 9.85 -1.37
CA ASP A 227 24.85 10.09 -0.04
C ASP A 227 24.98 11.58 0.37
N ARG A 228 24.63 12.52 -0.52
CA ARG A 228 24.80 13.97 -0.30
C ARG A 228 23.51 14.78 -0.33
N GLU A 229 22.52 14.33 -1.08
CA GLU A 229 21.23 15.02 -1.25
C GLU A 229 20.19 14.03 -1.76
N ILE A 230 18.93 14.32 -1.43
CA ILE A 230 17.76 13.71 -2.04
C ILE A 230 17.07 14.77 -2.89
N VAL A 231 16.90 14.46 -4.17
CA VAL A 231 16.19 15.33 -5.12
C VAL A 231 14.90 14.65 -5.49
N LEU A 232 13.80 15.25 -5.05
CA LEU A 232 12.47 14.81 -5.38
C LEU A 232 12.08 15.42 -6.74
N PRO A 233 11.48 14.61 -7.64
CA PRO A 233 10.98 15.15 -8.88
C PRO A 233 9.75 16.04 -8.63
N THR A 234 9.19 16.68 -9.66
CA THR A 234 7.90 17.37 -9.49
C THR A 234 6.79 16.36 -9.14
N PHE A 235 5.74 16.83 -8.46
CA PHE A 235 4.63 15.95 -8.07
C PHE A 235 3.92 15.38 -9.31
N GLU A 236 3.81 16.17 -10.37
CA GLU A 236 3.27 15.75 -11.67
C GLU A 236 4.06 14.56 -12.23
N THR A 237 5.40 14.62 -12.21
CA THR A 237 6.27 13.50 -12.60
C THR A 237 6.05 12.26 -11.72
N VAL A 238 5.93 12.43 -10.39
CA VAL A 238 5.62 11.30 -9.48
C VAL A 238 4.32 10.63 -9.88
N ILE A 239 3.28 11.41 -10.17
CA ILE A 239 1.97 10.87 -10.55
C ILE A 239 2.06 10.07 -11.87
N GLU A 240 2.88 10.48 -12.84
CA GLU A 240 3.13 9.69 -14.04
C GLU A 240 3.74 8.33 -13.71
N HIS A 241 4.77 8.31 -12.85
CA HIS A 241 5.41 7.07 -12.40
C HIS A 241 4.48 6.20 -11.55
N VAL A 242 3.66 6.78 -10.67
CA VAL A 242 2.64 6.06 -9.89
C VAL A 242 1.60 5.42 -10.81
N ASN A 243 1.13 6.15 -11.82
CA ASN A 243 0.14 5.62 -12.77
C ASN A 243 0.73 4.45 -13.58
N ALA A 244 1.98 4.56 -14.03
CA ALA A 244 2.68 3.48 -14.72
C ALA A 244 2.94 2.28 -13.78
N ALA A 245 3.35 2.52 -12.52
CA ALA A 245 3.56 1.49 -11.51
C ALA A 245 2.26 0.70 -11.21
N ILE A 246 1.12 1.38 -11.18
CA ILE A 246 -0.18 0.74 -10.98
C ILE A 246 -0.58 -0.08 -12.22
N ARG A 247 -0.48 0.51 -13.42
CA ARG A 247 -0.97 -0.12 -14.68
C ARG A 247 -0.08 -1.27 -15.14
N ASP A 248 1.22 -1.01 -15.19
CA ASP A 248 2.20 -1.82 -15.91
C ASP A 248 3.25 -2.42 -14.96
N GLY A 249 3.31 -1.94 -13.71
CA GLY A 249 4.28 -2.45 -12.72
C GLY A 249 5.72 -2.33 -13.22
N LEU A 250 6.49 -3.41 -13.07
CA LEU A 250 7.89 -3.47 -13.50
C LEU A 250 8.06 -3.77 -15.01
N GLU A 251 6.99 -3.97 -15.77
CA GLU A 251 7.09 -4.02 -17.25
C GLU A 251 7.40 -2.63 -17.83
N SER A 252 7.10 -1.56 -17.08
CA SER A 252 7.46 -0.20 -17.46
C SER A 252 8.94 0.09 -17.17
N ASN A 253 9.73 0.24 -18.25
CA ASN A 253 11.13 0.68 -18.15
C ASN A 253 11.27 2.05 -17.46
N ALA A 254 10.28 2.93 -17.61
CA ALA A 254 10.27 4.24 -16.94
C ALA A 254 10.16 4.09 -15.42
N VAL A 255 9.33 3.17 -14.92
CA VAL A 255 9.22 2.86 -13.49
C VAL A 255 10.52 2.25 -12.99
N ARG A 256 11.09 1.25 -13.69
CA ARG A 256 12.36 0.63 -13.30
C ARG A 256 13.48 1.66 -13.16
N SER A 257 13.68 2.47 -14.20
CA SER A 257 14.73 3.49 -14.23
C SER A 257 14.53 4.55 -13.14
N TYR A 258 13.27 4.90 -12.83
CA TYR A 258 12.95 5.81 -11.75
C TYR A 258 13.33 5.22 -10.38
N LEU A 259 12.92 3.99 -10.11
CA LEU A 259 13.20 3.32 -8.85
C LEU A 259 14.70 3.11 -8.61
N GLU A 260 15.47 2.78 -9.65
CA GLU A 260 16.93 2.68 -9.55
C GLU A 260 17.57 4.03 -9.13
N ARG A 261 17.12 5.15 -9.71
CA ARG A 261 17.60 6.49 -9.30
C ARG A 261 17.18 6.85 -7.88
N MET A 262 16.03 6.36 -7.45
CA MET A 262 15.52 6.57 -6.08
C MET A 262 16.12 5.59 -5.06
N GLY A 263 17.13 4.81 -5.44
CA GLY A 263 17.91 3.98 -4.51
C GLY A 263 17.47 2.52 -4.39
N PHE A 264 16.55 2.03 -5.24
CA PHE A 264 16.10 0.64 -5.20
C PHE A 264 16.90 -0.28 -6.12
N GLU A 265 17.30 -1.44 -5.60
CA GLU A 265 17.80 -2.55 -6.41
C GLU A 265 16.63 -3.32 -7.05
N VAL A 266 16.11 -2.83 -8.17
CA VAL A 266 14.90 -3.37 -8.82
C VAL A 266 15.04 -4.86 -9.18
N GLY A 267 16.24 -5.30 -9.58
CA GLY A 267 16.52 -6.70 -9.93
C GLY A 267 16.41 -7.69 -8.77
N ALA A 268 16.34 -7.20 -7.53
CA ALA A 268 16.19 -8.03 -6.34
C ALA A 268 14.73 -8.41 -6.02
N TYR A 269 13.77 -7.96 -6.82
CA TYR A 269 12.34 -8.16 -6.61
C TYR A 269 11.71 -9.00 -7.73
N GLU A 270 10.81 -9.90 -7.34
CA GLU A 270 10.04 -10.77 -8.25
C GLU A 270 8.54 -10.66 -7.90
N PRO A 271 7.84 -9.58 -8.31
CA PRO A 271 6.45 -9.36 -7.92
C PRO A 271 5.54 -10.50 -8.34
N LEU A 272 4.69 -10.97 -7.42
CA LEU A 272 3.79 -12.10 -7.67
C LEU A 272 2.84 -11.87 -8.85
N ALA A 273 2.48 -10.61 -9.13
CA ALA A 273 1.65 -10.26 -10.26
C ALA A 273 2.24 -10.77 -11.58
N HIS A 274 3.56 -10.74 -11.77
CA HIS A 274 4.20 -11.18 -13.02
C HIS A 274 3.94 -12.66 -13.34
N ASP A 275 3.82 -13.51 -12.32
CA ASP A 275 3.64 -14.96 -12.49
C ASP A 275 2.19 -15.36 -12.76
N ILE A 276 1.24 -14.48 -12.44
CA ILE A 276 -0.20 -14.76 -12.59
C ILE A 276 -0.89 -13.82 -13.58
N ASP A 277 -0.21 -12.79 -14.10
CA ASP A 277 -0.77 -11.84 -15.09
C ASP A 277 -0.90 -12.49 -16.46
N GLY A 278 -2.03 -13.14 -16.68
CA GLY A 278 -2.48 -13.65 -17.97
C GLY A 278 -3.54 -12.77 -18.63
N GLU A 279 -3.68 -12.90 -19.94
CA GLU A 279 -4.70 -12.18 -20.71
C GLU A 279 -6.12 -12.65 -20.37
N GLY A 280 -7.03 -11.70 -20.18
CA GLY A 280 -8.47 -11.95 -20.15
C GLY A 280 -9.03 -12.38 -18.78
N ALA A 281 -10.06 -13.23 -18.82
CA ALA A 281 -10.82 -13.65 -17.65
C ALA A 281 -10.31 -15.00 -17.11
N VAL A 282 -10.13 -15.09 -15.80
CA VAL A 282 -9.56 -16.28 -15.12
C VAL A 282 -10.68 -17.19 -14.68
N THR A 283 -10.81 -18.42 -15.18
CA THR A 283 -11.82 -19.43 -14.77
C THR A 283 -11.78 -19.76 -13.26
N PRO A 284 -12.83 -20.35 -12.66
CA PRO A 284 -12.80 -20.80 -11.27
C PRO A 284 -11.64 -21.77 -10.96
N GLU A 285 -11.35 -22.66 -11.90
CA GLU A 285 -10.28 -23.65 -11.81
C GLU A 285 -8.91 -22.98 -11.81
N GLN A 286 -8.66 -22.05 -12.75
CA GLN A 286 -7.42 -21.27 -12.80
C GLN A 286 -7.26 -20.42 -11.53
N ALA A 287 -8.32 -19.76 -11.05
CA ALA A 287 -8.27 -18.96 -9.83
C ALA A 287 -7.92 -19.82 -8.60
N ARG A 288 -8.40 -21.07 -8.55
CA ARG A 288 -8.00 -22.03 -7.52
C ARG A 288 -6.53 -22.42 -7.66
N GLN A 289 -6.09 -22.74 -8.88
CA GLN A 289 -4.70 -23.11 -9.15
C GLN A 289 -3.74 -22.00 -8.72
N TYR A 290 -3.96 -20.76 -9.17
CA TYR A 290 -3.14 -19.62 -8.78
C TYR A 290 -3.09 -19.45 -7.25
N ARG A 291 -4.22 -19.52 -6.55
CA ARG A 291 -4.21 -19.42 -5.08
C ARG A 291 -3.37 -20.51 -4.41
N LEU A 292 -3.41 -21.74 -4.91
CA LEU A 292 -2.61 -22.85 -4.38
C LEU A 292 -1.12 -22.65 -4.66
N GLU A 293 -0.75 -22.29 -5.89
CA GLU A 293 0.65 -22.02 -6.25
C GLU A 293 1.26 -20.89 -5.42
N GLN A 294 0.50 -19.81 -5.18
CA GLN A 294 0.97 -18.68 -4.36
C GLN A 294 1.00 -19.03 -2.86
N THR A 295 0.15 -19.95 -2.41
CA THR A 295 0.24 -20.53 -1.04
C THR A 295 1.56 -21.28 -0.89
N ASP A 296 1.90 -22.16 -1.83
CA ASP A 296 3.13 -22.97 -1.78
C ASP A 296 4.39 -22.09 -1.85
N ARG A 297 4.31 -20.93 -2.50
CA ARG A 297 5.39 -19.94 -2.49
C ARG A 297 5.54 -19.27 -1.13
N LEU A 298 4.44 -18.85 -0.51
CA LEU A 298 4.45 -18.26 0.83
C LEU A 298 5.07 -19.20 1.86
N GLU A 299 4.68 -20.48 1.84
CA GLU A 299 5.23 -21.50 2.76
C GLU A 299 6.74 -21.69 2.57
N ARG A 300 7.21 -21.73 1.32
CA ARG A 300 8.65 -21.82 1.00
C ARG A 300 9.42 -20.56 1.42
N ASP A 301 8.83 -19.39 1.23
CA ASP A 301 9.44 -18.09 1.58
C ASP A 301 9.70 -17.99 3.08
N VAL A 302 8.70 -18.35 3.90
CA VAL A 302 8.83 -18.36 5.36
C VAL A 302 9.84 -19.40 5.82
N THR A 303 9.78 -20.63 5.26
CA THR A 303 10.70 -21.71 5.66
C THR A 303 12.16 -21.38 5.36
N ARG A 304 12.45 -20.85 4.15
CA ARG A 304 13.83 -20.48 3.78
C ARG A 304 14.40 -19.39 4.67
N THR A 305 13.57 -18.43 5.08
CA THR A 305 14.02 -17.30 5.91
C THR A 305 14.26 -17.72 7.37
N GLN A 306 13.45 -18.64 7.91
CA GLN A 306 13.68 -19.18 9.24
C GLN A 306 14.98 -20.00 9.33
N VAL A 307 15.32 -20.78 8.30
CA VAL A 307 16.56 -21.56 8.28
C VAL A 307 17.82 -20.66 8.28
N VAL A 308 17.77 -19.47 7.67
CA VAL A 308 18.89 -18.53 7.64
C VAL A 308 19.06 -17.77 8.96
N GLY A 309 18.02 -17.71 9.80
CA GLY A 309 18.05 -17.01 11.11
C GLY A 309 18.47 -17.88 12.30
N ASP A 310 18.56 -19.20 12.12
CA ASP A 310 18.95 -20.18 13.15
C ASP A 310 20.47 -20.54 13.11
N ASP A 311 21.26 -19.93 12.22
CA ASP A 311 22.73 -20.04 12.09
C ASP A 311 23.46 -18.83 12.71
#